data_AF-A0A820REJ1-F1
#
_entry.id   AF-A0A820REJ1-F1
#
_cell.length_a   1.000
_cell.length_b   1.000
_cell.length_c   1.000
_cell.angle_alpha   90.00
_cell.angle_beta   90.00
_cell.angle_gamma   90.00
#
_symmetry.space_group_name_H-M   'P 1'
#
loop_
_entity.id
_entity.type
_entity.pdbx_description
1 polymer ?
#
loop_
_entity_poly.entity_id
_entity_poly.type
_entity_poly.pdbx_seq_one_letter_code
_entity_poly.pdbx_strand_id
1 'polypeptide(L)'
;WSLCENVYVLWHEDSAQWQPINHSCDPNVWVDGLQYVARRPIHEDEQLTVDYSTYTVSSHDFECWCESPLCRRRIQPNEYKEKWFQDRYGSHTTSYIQMLIEIDKMKNNK
;
A
#
# COMPACT_ATOMS: atom_id res chain seq x y z
N TRP A 1 8.02 -3.12 20.68
CA TRP A 1 8.83 -4.35 20.82
C TRP A 1 9.71 -4.53 19.58
N SER A 2 11.03 -4.35 19.69
CA SER A 2 11.98 -4.62 18.60
C SER A 2 12.43 -6.09 18.63
N LEU A 3 12.46 -6.76 17.48
CA LEU A 3 13.02 -8.12 17.36
C LEU A 3 14.54 -8.09 17.13
N CYS A 4 14.98 -7.17 16.28
CA CYS A 4 16.38 -6.86 16.04
C CYS A 4 16.50 -5.43 15.49
N GLU A 5 17.72 -5.04 15.11
CA GLU A 5 17.98 -3.71 14.53
C GLU A 5 17.07 -3.48 13.31
N ASN A 6 16.32 -2.37 13.34
CA ASN A 6 15.38 -1.96 12.30
C ASN A 6 14.18 -2.91 12.05
N VAL A 7 13.91 -3.89 12.92
CA VAL A 7 12.74 -4.78 12.81
C VAL A 7 11.88 -4.71 14.06
N TYR A 8 10.61 -4.36 13.87
CA TYR A 8 9.65 -4.09 14.95
C TYR A 8 8.37 -4.90 14.76
N VAL A 9 7.74 -5.25 15.87
CA VAL A 9 6.43 -5.91 15.90
C VAL A 9 5.32 -4.87 15.99
N LEU A 10 4.33 -4.98 15.09
CA LEU A 10 3.17 -4.09 15.01
C LEU A 10 1.88 -4.69 15.56
N TRP A 11 1.82 -6.00 15.82
CA TRP A 11 0.64 -6.63 16.42
C TRP A 11 0.56 -6.38 17.92
N HIS A 12 -0.65 -6.06 18.39
CA HIS A 12 -0.96 -5.98 19.80
C HIS A 12 -1.19 -7.39 20.37
N GLU A 13 -0.85 -7.62 21.66
CA GLU A 13 -1.05 -8.91 22.32
C GLU A 13 -2.54 -9.31 22.38
N ASP A 14 -3.39 -8.32 22.61
CA ASP A 14 -4.84 -8.43 22.48
C ASP A 14 -5.26 -8.11 21.04
N SER A 15 -5.74 -9.12 20.31
CA SER A 15 -6.17 -9.00 18.92
C SER A 15 -7.38 -8.07 18.73
N ALA A 16 -8.18 -7.82 19.77
CA ALA A 16 -9.28 -6.88 19.73
C ALA A 16 -8.82 -5.42 19.62
N GLN A 17 -7.55 -5.14 19.95
CA GLN A 17 -6.95 -3.81 19.88
C GLN A 17 -6.14 -3.57 18.61
N TRP A 18 -6.09 -4.56 17.71
CA TRP A 18 -5.41 -4.39 16.44
C TRP A 18 -6.07 -3.27 15.62
N GLN A 19 -5.27 -2.30 15.18
CA GLN A 19 -5.71 -1.26 14.27
C GLN A 19 -5.00 -1.40 12.92
N PRO A 20 -5.74 -1.32 11.80
CA PRO A 20 -5.12 -1.28 10.48
C PRO A 20 -4.30 0.01 10.32
N ILE A 21 -3.21 -0.08 9.58
CA ILE A 21 -2.44 1.10 9.14
C ILE A 21 -3.31 1.97 8.22
N ASN A 22 -3.19 3.28 8.33
CA ASN A 22 -3.98 4.21 7.53
C ASN A 22 -3.47 4.36 6.10
N HIS A 23 -4.38 4.81 5.23
CA HIS A 23 -4.08 5.11 3.84
C HIS A 23 -3.33 6.43 3.66
N SER A 24 -2.35 6.45 2.75
CA SER A 24 -1.89 7.68 2.09
C SER A 24 -1.67 7.44 0.60
N CYS A 25 -2.01 8.43 -0.22
CA CYS A 25 -1.70 8.43 -1.65
C CYS A 25 -0.20 8.64 -1.92
N ASP A 26 0.58 9.10 -0.94
CA ASP A 26 2.04 9.13 -0.99
C ASP A 26 2.58 8.51 0.31
N PRO A 27 2.53 7.18 0.43
CA PRO A 27 2.81 6.48 1.68
C PRO A 27 4.31 6.53 2.03
N ASN A 28 4.63 6.28 3.30
CA ASN A 28 6.02 6.12 3.76
C ASN A 28 6.45 4.64 3.93
N VAL A 29 5.52 3.69 3.74
CA VAL A 29 5.84 2.26 3.69
C VAL A 29 5.33 1.57 2.43
N TRP A 30 6.03 0.50 2.06
CA TRP A 30 5.60 -0.50 1.09
C TRP A 30 5.10 -1.75 1.80
N VAL A 31 4.35 -2.58 1.09
CA VAL A 31 3.98 -3.93 1.54
C VAL A 31 4.81 -4.96 0.79
N ASP A 32 5.55 -5.77 1.54
CA ASP A 32 6.30 -6.92 1.02
C ASP A 32 5.89 -8.18 1.79
N GLY A 33 5.19 -9.09 1.12
CA GLY A 33 4.54 -10.24 1.76
C GLY A 33 3.58 -9.79 2.86
N LEU A 34 3.95 -10.05 4.12
CA LEU A 34 3.19 -9.67 5.32
C LEU A 34 3.85 -8.53 6.12
N GLN A 35 4.86 -7.88 5.54
CA GLN A 35 5.69 -6.88 6.21
C GLN A 35 5.42 -5.48 5.64
N TYR A 36 5.59 -4.48 6.50
CA TYR A 36 5.73 -3.09 6.08
C TYR A 36 7.21 -2.74 6.01
N VAL A 37 7.66 -2.25 4.85
CA VAL A 37 9.05 -1.89 4.60
C VAL A 37 9.12 -0.39 4.36
N ALA A 38 10.06 0.31 5.01
CA ALA A 38 10.23 1.74 4.82
C ALA A 38 10.51 2.07 3.35
N ARG A 39 9.70 2.96 2.76
CA ARG A 39 9.91 3.48 1.39
C ARG A 39 10.96 4.59 1.35
N ARG A 40 11.09 5.31 2.46
CA ARG A 40 11.97 6.45 2.68
C ARG A 40 12.34 6.54 4.17
N PRO A 41 13.30 7.39 4.57
CA PRO A 41 13.47 7.73 5.98
C PRO A 41 12.14 8.21 6.60
N ILE A 42 11.86 7.69 7.79
CA ILE A 42 10.65 8.00 8.57
C ILE A 42 11.12 8.73 9.83
N HIS A 43 10.55 9.90 10.08
CA HIS A 43 10.90 10.69 11.26
C HIS A 43 10.18 10.18 12.51
N GLU A 44 10.71 10.51 13.68
CA GLU A 44 10.01 10.29 14.95
C GLU A 44 8.63 10.96 14.91
N ASP A 45 7.63 10.29 15.50
CA ASP A 45 6.22 10.68 15.52
C ASP A 45 5.51 10.76 14.15
N GLU A 46 6.19 10.42 13.04
CA GLU A 46 5.55 10.35 11.73
C GLU A 46 4.64 9.11 11.65
N GLN A 47 3.36 9.33 11.30
CA GLN A 47 2.42 8.23 11.11
C GLN A 47 2.87 7.32 9.96
N LEU A 48 2.93 6.01 10.21
CA LEU A 48 3.11 5.02 9.14
C LEU A 48 1.84 4.96 8.28
N THR A 49 2.00 5.09 6.96
CA THR A 49 0.90 5.07 6.00
C THR A 49 1.23 4.22 4.79
N VAL A 50 0.21 3.56 4.24
CA VAL A 50 0.31 2.66 3.07
C VAL A 50 -0.66 3.07 1.98
N ASP A 51 -0.37 2.78 0.71
CA ASP A 51 -1.38 2.87 -0.34
C ASP A 51 -2.13 1.53 -0.46
N TYR A 52 -3.43 1.53 -0.24
CA TYR A 52 -4.25 0.31 -0.30
C TYR A 52 -4.25 -0.33 -1.69
N SER A 53 -4.16 0.49 -2.73
CA SER A 53 -4.18 0.02 -4.12
C SER A 53 -2.91 -0.77 -4.50
N THR A 54 -1.83 -0.70 -3.71
CA THR A 54 -0.58 -1.43 -3.99
C THR A 54 -0.56 -2.86 -3.45
N TYR A 55 -1.57 -3.28 -2.68
CA TYR A 55 -1.63 -4.64 -2.15
C TYR A 55 -3.00 -5.32 -2.22
N THR A 56 -4.08 -4.57 -2.45
CA THR A 56 -5.42 -5.13 -2.60
C THR A 56 -6.19 -4.51 -3.77
N VAL A 57 -7.11 -5.28 -4.34
CA VAL A 57 -8.08 -4.82 -5.35
C VAL A 57 -9.50 -4.73 -4.80
N SER A 58 -9.71 -5.18 -3.55
CA SER A 58 -11.00 -5.22 -2.87
C SER A 58 -11.24 -4.01 -1.97
N SER A 59 -10.42 -2.96 -2.06
CA SER A 59 -10.71 -1.72 -1.37
C SER A 59 -12.05 -1.19 -1.87
N HIS A 60 -12.99 -0.98 -0.96
CA HIS A 60 -14.21 -0.24 -1.27
C HIS A 60 -13.83 1.14 -1.81
N ASP A 61 -14.68 1.71 -2.66
CA ASP A 61 -14.51 3.08 -3.08
C ASP A 61 -14.68 4.03 -1.88
N PHE A 62 -13.73 4.94 -1.65
CA PHE A 62 -13.80 5.91 -0.56
C PHE A 62 -13.15 7.25 -0.89
N GLU A 63 -13.64 8.31 -0.23
CA GLU A 63 -13.03 9.64 -0.29
C GLU A 63 -11.76 9.70 0.56
N CYS A 64 -10.67 10.16 -0.05
CA CYS A 64 -9.36 10.23 0.57
C CYS A 64 -9.03 11.62 1.08
N TRP A 65 -8.61 11.67 2.35
CA TRP A 65 -8.26 12.89 3.07
C TRP A 65 -6.82 12.86 3.62
N CYS A 66 -5.92 12.07 3.00
CA CYS A 66 -4.55 11.82 3.51
C CYS A 66 -3.59 13.03 3.48
N GLU A 67 -4.07 14.23 3.14
CA GLU A 67 -3.33 15.50 3.11
C GLU A 67 -2.09 15.57 2.19
N SER A 68 -1.67 14.46 1.58
CA SER A 68 -0.59 14.44 0.60
C SER A 68 -0.86 15.44 -0.53
N PRO A 69 0.15 16.19 -1.01
CA PRO A 69 0.05 16.98 -2.24
C PRO A 69 -0.32 16.14 -3.47
N LEU A 70 -0.08 14.83 -3.41
CA LEU A 70 -0.41 13.85 -4.45
C LEU A 70 -1.71 13.07 -4.13
N CYS A 71 -2.56 13.61 -3.26
CA CYS A 71 -3.83 12.98 -2.88
C CYS A 71 -4.76 12.83 -4.09
N ARG A 72 -5.19 11.59 -4.36
CA ARG A 72 -6.13 11.23 -5.42
C ARG A 72 -7.57 11.68 -5.15
N ARG A 73 -7.88 12.11 -3.92
CA ARG A 73 -9.22 12.49 -3.40
C ARG A 73 -10.27 11.37 -3.37
N ARG A 74 -10.15 10.36 -4.23
CA ARG A 74 -11.00 9.18 -4.23
C ARG A 74 -10.16 7.97 -4.61
N ILE A 75 -10.26 6.90 -3.81
CA ILE A 75 -9.58 5.63 -4.07
C ILE A 75 -10.57 4.67 -4.68
N GLN A 76 -10.21 4.05 -5.80
CA GLN A 76 -11.09 3.12 -6.49
C GLN A 76 -10.54 1.69 -6.46
N PRO A 77 -11.41 0.67 -6.55
CA PRO A 77 -10.96 -0.70 -6.79
C PRO A 77 -10.19 -0.81 -8.11
N ASN A 78 -9.24 -1.74 -8.18
CA ASN A 78 -8.52 -2.10 -9.42
C ASN A 78 -7.71 -0.98 -10.11
N GLU A 79 -7.22 0.03 -9.37
CA GLU A 79 -6.38 1.10 -9.94
C GLU A 79 -5.13 0.60 -10.68
N TYR A 80 -4.68 -0.65 -10.42
CA TYR A 80 -3.58 -1.28 -11.17
C TYR A 80 -3.77 -1.33 -12.69
N LYS A 81 -5.02 -1.26 -13.16
CA LYS A 81 -5.33 -1.25 -14.59
C LYS A 81 -4.98 0.08 -15.25
N GLU A 82 -4.90 1.14 -14.47
CA GLU A 82 -4.62 2.47 -14.97
C GLU A 82 -3.14 2.65 -15.30
N LYS A 83 -2.86 3.32 -16.42
CA LYS A 83 -1.47 3.58 -16.84
C LYS A 83 -0.70 4.40 -15.80
N TRP A 84 -1.34 5.43 -15.24
CA TRP A 84 -0.71 6.30 -14.23
C TRP A 84 -0.28 5.51 -12.99
N PHE A 85 -1.04 4.47 -12.62
CA PHE A 85 -0.72 3.65 -11.45
C PHE A 85 0.52 2.82 -11.72
N GLN A 86 0.58 2.16 -12.88
CA GLN A 86 1.73 1.35 -13.29
C GLN A 86 2.99 2.21 -13.46
N ASP A 87 2.85 3.41 -14.05
CA ASP A 87 3.96 4.37 -14.20
C ASP A 87 4.48 4.84 -12.83
N ARG A 88 3.59 5.03 -11.86
CA ARG A 88 3.93 5.55 -10.52
C ARG A 88 4.56 4.49 -9.62
N TYR A 89 3.96 3.30 -9.55
CA TYR A 89 4.35 2.28 -8.59
C TYR A 89 5.30 1.25 -9.17
N GLY A 90 5.29 1.00 -10.49
CA GLY A 90 6.17 0.02 -11.12
C GLY A 90 6.13 -1.32 -10.41
N SER A 91 7.28 -1.78 -9.91
CA SER A 91 7.42 -3.02 -9.12
C SER A 91 7.14 -2.86 -7.62
N HIS A 92 6.82 -1.66 -7.13
CA HIS A 92 6.51 -1.39 -5.72
C HIS A 92 5.05 -1.70 -5.37
N THR A 93 4.59 -2.89 -5.76
CA THR A 93 3.30 -3.47 -5.36
C THR A 93 3.51 -4.92 -4.98
N THR A 94 2.53 -5.53 -4.30
CA THR A 94 2.67 -6.93 -3.92
C THR A 94 2.67 -7.85 -5.14
N SER A 95 3.22 -9.05 -4.97
CA SER A 95 3.21 -10.11 -5.99
C SER A 95 1.80 -10.42 -6.50
N TYR A 96 0.78 -10.25 -5.66
CA TYR A 96 -0.62 -10.36 -6.03
C TYR A 96 -1.03 -9.33 -7.10
N ILE A 97 -0.72 -8.04 -6.88
CA ILE A 97 -1.04 -6.98 -7.84
C ILE A 97 -0.25 -7.15 -9.14
N GLN A 98 1.04 -7.50 -9.05
CA GLN A 98 1.87 -7.79 -10.22
C GLN A 98 1.30 -8.94 -11.06
N MET A 99 0.85 -10.02 -10.42
CA MET A 99 0.20 -11.14 -11.10
C MET A 99 -1.05 -10.70 -11.87
N LEU A 100 -1.88 -9.83 -11.30
CA LEU A 100 -3.08 -9.32 -11.96
C LEU A 100 -2.75 -8.45 -13.19
N ILE A 101 -1.73 -7.59 -13.08
CA ILE A 101 -1.23 -6.79 -14.21
C ILE A 101 -0.82 -7.72 -15.37
N GLU A 102 -0.06 -8.78 -15.09
CA GLU A 102 0.39 -9.72 -16.12
C GLU A 102 -0.77 -10.51 -16.75
N ILE A 103 -1.75 -10.94 -15.94
CA ILE A 103 -2.96 -11.61 -16.46
C ILE A 103 -3.72 -10.69 -17.43
N ASP A 104 -3.91 -9.42 -17.09
CA ASP A 104 -4.65 -8.49 -17.95
C ASP A 104 -3.87 -8.14 -19.24
N LYS A 105 -2.53 -8.04 -19.17
CA LYS A 105 -1.69 -7.93 -20.39
C LYS A 105 -1.86 -9.15 -21.31
N MET A 106 -1.88 -10.37 -20.76
CA MET A 106 -2.06 -11.59 -21.55
C MET A 106 -3.45 -11.67 -22.20
N LYS A 107 -4.49 -11.11 -21.57
CA LYS A 107 -5.84 -11.04 -22.14
C LYS A 107 -5.95 -10.03 -23.28
N ASN A 108 -5.28 -8.87 -23.14
CA ASN A 108 -5.34 -7.80 -24.14
C ASN A 108 -4.47 -8.08 -25.39
N ASN A 109 -3.51 -8.99 -25.29
CA ASN A 109 -2.67 -9.43 -26.40
C ASN A 109 -3.26 -10.63 -27.18
N LYS A 110 -4.47 -11.08 -26.86
CA LYS A 110 -5.24 -12.10 -27.60
C LYS A 110 -6.34 -11.44 -28.41
#